data_AF-A0A963JQW8-F1
#
_entry.id   AF-A0A963JQW8-F1
#
_cell.length_a   1.000
_cell.length_b   1.000
_cell.length_c   1.000
_cell.angle_alpha   90.00
_cell.angle_beta   90.00
_cell.angle_gamma   90.00
#
_symmetry.space_group_name_H-M   'P 1'
#
loop_
_entity.id
_entity.type
_entity.pdbx_description
1 polymer ?
#
loop_
_entity_poly.entity_id
_entity_poly.type
_entity_poly.pdbx_seq_one_letter_code
_entity_poly.pdbx_strand_id
1 'polypeptide(L)'
;GADIYCDTSLICEVLEHKQPEPVLYPPHLKGVSRVFAQWADSTLFWTAMAYNMQPKGAAVLFAKLPPEAGAAFLEDRKAMSVNMTRLRTQDAAPAYRSYLRRIAHMVEEHDFLFGAEPCVADFAAYHPLWFTRVCTPSVADVFDHVPAVLEWMDRMAALGHGRMEKFTAQDAITVAAGAEPLPHMSEVFQDEHGIALGSEVTVTPESFGPEATQGTLVAATRTRYILRREDLRAGTVNVHFPRIGYVLKKAAP
;
A
#
# COMPACT_ATOMS: atom_id res chain seq x y z
N GLY A 1 0.41 5.74 19.23
CA GLY A 1 -0.13 7.00 19.78
C GLY A 1 -1.45 7.28 19.10
N ALA A 2 -1.82 8.56 18.97
CA ALA A 2 -3.12 8.96 18.43
C ALA A 2 -3.08 9.44 16.95
N ASP A 3 -1.98 9.17 16.24
CA ASP A 3 -1.86 9.41 14.80
C ASP A 3 -1.86 8.08 14.03
N ILE A 4 -2.85 7.92 13.16
CA ILE A 4 -3.09 6.72 12.36
C ILE A 4 -2.73 7.03 10.91
N TYR A 5 -1.67 6.42 10.39
CA TYR A 5 -1.22 6.63 9.02
C TYR A 5 -1.77 5.52 8.12
N CYS A 6 -2.67 5.89 7.21
CA CYS A 6 -3.22 4.99 6.21
C CYS A 6 -2.38 5.06 4.93
N ASP A 7 -2.35 3.95 4.19
CA ASP A 7 -1.60 3.77 2.94
C ASP A 7 -0.09 3.53 3.12
N THR A 8 0.44 2.52 2.42
CA THR A 8 1.87 2.19 2.46
C THR A 8 2.74 3.31 1.91
N SER A 9 2.26 4.07 0.92
CA SER A 9 3.02 5.20 0.37
C SER A 9 3.27 6.27 1.43
N LEU A 10 2.27 6.59 2.26
CA LEU A 10 2.40 7.53 3.36
C LEU A 10 3.18 6.94 4.53
N ILE A 11 2.97 5.66 4.85
CA ILE A 11 3.75 4.98 5.90
C ILE A 11 5.24 5.03 5.55
N CYS A 12 5.63 4.77 4.30
CA CYS A 12 7.00 4.90 3.82
C CYS A 12 7.55 6.33 4.00
N GLU A 13 6.77 7.36 3.70
CA GLU A 13 7.19 8.75 3.95
C GLU A 13 7.35 9.05 5.44
N VAL A 14 6.49 8.52 6.31
CA VAL A 14 6.60 8.70 7.76
C VAL A 14 7.83 7.99 8.31
N LEU A 15 8.13 6.78 7.83
CA LEU A 15 9.31 6.02 8.21
C LEU A 15 10.59 6.74 7.79
N GLU A 16 10.66 7.24 6.54
CA GLU A 16 11.80 8.04 6.05
C GLU A 16 12.04 9.28 6.92
N HIS A 17 10.98 10.01 7.31
CA HIS A 17 11.14 11.18 8.18
C HIS A 17 11.57 10.81 9.60
N LYS A 18 11.14 9.65 10.11
CA LYS A 18 11.53 9.17 11.45
C LYS A 18 12.96 8.65 11.48
N GLN A 19 13.38 7.98 10.42
CA GLN A 19 14.71 7.40 10.28
C GLN A 19 15.15 7.55 8.80
N PRO A 20 15.86 8.65 8.46
CA PRO A 20 16.25 8.95 7.08
C PRO A 20 17.34 8.05 6.50
N GLU A 21 18.00 7.23 7.32
CA GLU A 21 19.05 6.31 6.90
C GLU A 21 18.77 4.87 7.37
N PRO A 22 18.90 3.86 6.49
CA PRO A 22 19.25 3.96 5.07
C PRO A 22 18.15 4.65 4.24
N VAL A 23 18.55 5.33 3.16
CA VAL A 23 17.68 6.24 2.40
C VAL A 23 16.66 5.47 1.57
N LEU A 24 15.36 5.69 1.81
CA LEU A 24 14.30 5.06 1.02
C LEU A 24 14.01 5.81 -0.29
N TYR A 25 14.26 7.12 -0.32
CA TYR A 25 14.05 7.98 -1.49
C TYR A 25 15.36 8.63 -1.96
N PRO A 26 16.20 7.94 -2.76
CA PRO A 26 17.50 8.46 -3.19
C PRO A 26 17.35 9.83 -3.88
N PRO A 27 18.08 10.89 -3.46
CA PRO A 27 17.83 12.25 -3.97
C PRO A 27 17.91 12.39 -5.49
N HIS A 28 18.82 11.65 -6.14
CA HIS A 28 19.02 11.66 -7.59
C HIS A 28 17.99 10.81 -8.36
N LEU A 29 17.20 9.97 -7.67
CA LEU A 29 16.16 9.09 -8.25
C LEU A 29 14.76 9.39 -7.69
N LYS A 30 14.61 10.41 -6.85
CA LYS A 30 13.41 10.65 -6.04
C LYS A 30 12.12 10.67 -6.86
N GLY A 31 12.15 11.25 -8.07
CA GLY A 31 11.01 11.25 -8.99
C GLY A 31 10.73 9.87 -9.58
N VAL A 32 11.75 9.23 -10.17
CA VAL A 32 11.57 7.96 -10.88
C VAL A 32 11.23 6.80 -9.94
N SER A 33 11.81 6.74 -8.75
CA SER A 33 11.51 5.69 -7.77
C SER A 33 10.08 5.78 -7.26
N ARG A 34 9.54 7.00 -7.07
CA ARG A 34 8.14 7.23 -6.69
C ARG A 34 7.16 6.86 -7.80
N VAL A 35 7.44 7.26 -9.03
CA VAL A 35 6.60 6.90 -10.19
C VAL A 35 6.57 5.39 -10.39
N PHE A 36 7.73 4.73 -10.27
CA PHE A 36 7.83 3.29 -10.37
C PHE A 36 7.06 2.60 -9.24
N ALA A 37 7.21 3.06 -8.00
CA ALA A 37 6.46 2.53 -6.86
C ALA A 37 4.95 2.68 -7.06
N GLN A 38 4.48 3.84 -7.52
CA GLN A 38 3.06 4.05 -7.81
C GLN A 38 2.55 3.10 -8.91
N TRP A 39 3.33 2.88 -9.98
CA TRP A 39 2.99 1.90 -11.01
C TRP A 39 2.98 0.47 -10.44
N ALA A 40 3.90 0.14 -9.54
CA ALA A 40 4.03 -1.17 -8.95
C ALA A 40 2.85 -1.47 -7.99
N ASP A 41 2.51 -0.54 -7.10
CA ASP A 41 1.41 -0.65 -6.14
C ASP A 41 0.02 -0.61 -6.79
N SER A 42 -0.07 -0.16 -8.04
CA SER A 42 -1.31 -0.15 -8.80
C SER A 42 -1.31 -1.22 -9.91
N THR A 43 -0.68 -0.92 -11.03
CA THR A 43 -0.78 -1.70 -12.27
C THR A 43 -0.14 -3.07 -12.14
N LEU A 44 1.08 -3.15 -11.59
CA LEU A 44 1.76 -4.43 -11.39
C LEU A 44 1.00 -5.28 -10.36
N PHE A 45 0.61 -4.67 -9.24
CA PHE A 45 -0.15 -5.36 -8.20
C PHE A 45 -1.44 -5.98 -8.74
N TRP A 46 -2.29 -5.21 -9.42
CA TRP A 46 -3.55 -5.73 -9.93
C TRP A 46 -3.37 -6.75 -11.06
N THR A 47 -2.30 -6.61 -11.84
CA THR A 47 -1.92 -7.61 -12.85
C THR A 47 -1.47 -8.92 -12.20
N ALA A 48 -0.64 -8.85 -11.15
CA ALA A 48 -0.22 -10.01 -10.37
C ALA A 48 -1.41 -10.67 -9.67
N MET A 49 -2.30 -9.90 -9.05
CA MET A 49 -3.51 -10.43 -8.41
C MET A 49 -4.41 -11.15 -9.42
N ALA A 50 -4.66 -10.56 -10.59
CA ALA A 50 -5.44 -11.22 -11.65
C ALA A 50 -4.76 -12.49 -12.15
N TYR A 51 -3.43 -12.52 -12.27
CA TYR A 51 -2.68 -13.72 -12.64
C TYR A 51 -2.80 -14.82 -11.56
N ASN A 52 -2.60 -14.45 -10.29
CA ASN A 52 -2.61 -15.39 -9.16
C ASN A 52 -3.99 -15.98 -8.86
N MET A 53 -5.07 -15.24 -9.16
CA MET A 53 -6.44 -15.73 -8.98
C MET A 53 -6.94 -16.66 -10.11
N GLN A 54 -6.07 -17.10 -11.01
CA GLN A 54 -6.40 -18.21 -11.91
C GLN A 54 -6.65 -19.51 -11.12
N PRO A 55 -7.40 -20.49 -11.67
CA PRO A 55 -7.87 -21.66 -10.91
C PRO A 55 -6.79 -22.38 -10.10
N LYS A 56 -5.59 -22.54 -10.68
CA LYS A 56 -4.44 -23.19 -10.03
C LYS A 56 -3.97 -22.42 -8.78
N GLY A 57 -3.85 -21.10 -8.86
CA GLY A 57 -3.40 -20.26 -7.75
C GLY A 57 -4.48 -20.07 -6.69
N ALA A 58 -5.74 -19.85 -7.10
CA ALA A 58 -6.88 -19.77 -6.18
C ALA A 58 -7.03 -21.05 -5.36
N ALA A 59 -6.87 -22.23 -5.99
CA ALA A 59 -6.93 -23.50 -5.28
C ALA A 59 -5.91 -23.60 -4.13
N VAL A 60 -4.68 -23.10 -4.32
CA VAL A 60 -3.68 -23.07 -3.24
C VAL A 60 -4.05 -22.08 -2.15
N LEU A 61 -4.46 -20.86 -2.52
CA LEU A 61 -4.78 -19.81 -1.56
C LEU A 61 -5.90 -20.23 -0.59
N PHE A 62 -6.92 -20.91 -1.11
CA PHE A 62 -8.08 -21.32 -0.33
C PHE A 62 -8.00 -22.77 0.19
N ALA A 63 -6.91 -23.51 -0.08
CA ALA A 63 -6.78 -24.92 0.27
C ALA A 63 -6.96 -25.23 1.77
N LYS A 64 -6.59 -24.28 2.64
CA LYS A 64 -6.63 -24.42 4.10
C LYS A 64 -7.81 -23.68 4.75
N LEU A 65 -8.67 -23.06 3.95
CA LEU A 65 -9.81 -22.30 4.45
C LEU A 65 -11.08 -23.16 4.33
N PRO A 66 -11.96 -23.12 5.34
CA PRO A 66 -13.30 -23.66 5.18
C PRO A 66 -14.00 -23.01 3.96
N PRO A 67 -14.84 -23.75 3.20
CA PRO A 67 -15.50 -23.21 2.01
C PRO A 67 -16.24 -21.89 2.25
N GLU A 68 -16.90 -21.76 3.41
CA GLU A 68 -17.59 -20.55 3.85
C GLU A 68 -16.64 -19.35 4.02
N ALA A 69 -15.41 -19.56 4.47
CA ALA A 69 -14.41 -18.49 4.60
C ALA A 69 -13.91 -18.04 3.22
N GLY A 70 -13.75 -18.96 2.27
CA GLY A 70 -13.43 -18.64 0.87
C GLY A 70 -14.54 -17.82 0.20
N ALA A 71 -15.80 -18.22 0.39
CA ALA A 71 -16.96 -17.48 -0.12
C ALA A 71 -17.06 -16.08 0.50
N ALA A 72 -16.92 -15.96 1.83
CA ALA A 72 -16.92 -14.68 2.52
C ALA A 72 -15.81 -13.75 2.02
N PHE A 73 -14.60 -14.28 1.80
CA PHE A 73 -13.49 -13.52 1.22
C PHE A 73 -13.81 -12.99 -0.18
N LEU A 74 -14.40 -13.82 -1.05
CA LEU A 74 -14.76 -13.41 -2.41
C LEU A 74 -15.83 -12.32 -2.42
N GLU A 75 -16.86 -12.43 -1.58
CA GLU A 75 -17.90 -11.41 -1.47
C GLU A 75 -17.36 -10.09 -0.89
N ASP A 76 -16.50 -10.16 0.13
CA ASP A 76 -15.79 -8.99 0.66
C ASP A 76 -14.98 -8.29 -0.42
N ARG A 77 -14.14 -9.03 -1.16
CA ARG A 77 -13.34 -8.47 -2.28
C ARG A 77 -14.19 -7.91 -3.42
N LYS A 78 -15.40 -8.44 -3.62
CA LYS A 78 -16.37 -7.91 -4.58
C LYS A 78 -16.97 -6.59 -4.12
N ALA A 79 -17.33 -6.48 -2.84
CA ALA A 79 -17.81 -5.22 -2.26
C ALA A 79 -16.73 -4.13 -2.29
N MET A 80 -15.47 -4.49 -2.05
CA MET A 80 -14.36 -3.54 -2.08
C MET A 80 -13.99 -3.02 -3.49
N SER A 81 -14.29 -3.78 -4.56
CA SER A 81 -13.79 -3.46 -5.92
C SER A 81 -14.81 -2.71 -6.79
N VAL A 82 -15.79 -2.02 -6.21
CA VAL A 82 -16.89 -1.37 -6.96
C VAL A 82 -16.40 -0.32 -7.97
N ASN A 83 -15.30 0.37 -7.69
CA ASN A 83 -14.73 1.41 -8.55
C ASN A 83 -13.53 0.93 -9.37
N MET A 84 -13.32 -0.39 -9.45
CA MET A 84 -12.17 -0.98 -10.12
C MET A 84 -12.51 -1.61 -11.46
N THR A 85 -11.69 -1.30 -12.46
CA THR A 85 -11.61 -2.11 -13.67
C THR A 85 -10.80 -3.37 -13.39
N ARG A 86 -11.46 -4.54 -13.34
CA ARG A 86 -10.80 -5.83 -13.12
C ARG A 86 -10.15 -6.34 -14.41
N LEU A 87 -8.85 -6.64 -14.34
CA LEU A 87 -8.14 -7.29 -15.43
C LEU A 87 -8.54 -8.77 -15.51
N ARG A 88 -8.82 -9.27 -16.72
CA ARG A 88 -9.09 -10.70 -16.92
C ARG A 88 -7.78 -11.48 -16.78
N THR A 89 -7.84 -12.68 -16.20
CA THR A 89 -6.66 -13.53 -15.99
C THR A 89 -5.87 -13.80 -17.28
N GLN A 90 -6.58 -13.94 -18.42
CA GLN A 90 -6.00 -14.18 -19.74
C GLN A 90 -5.22 -12.97 -20.28
N ASP A 91 -5.64 -11.74 -19.94
CA ASP A 91 -4.91 -10.51 -20.30
C ASP A 91 -3.77 -10.24 -19.31
N ALA A 92 -3.96 -10.62 -18.04
CA ALA A 92 -2.98 -10.46 -16.99
C ALA A 92 -1.71 -11.30 -17.24
N ALA A 93 -1.84 -12.54 -17.71
CA ALA A 93 -0.70 -13.43 -17.92
C ALA A 93 0.37 -12.87 -18.90
N PRO A 94 0.05 -12.43 -20.13
CA PRO A 94 1.04 -11.84 -21.02
C PRO A 94 1.57 -10.49 -20.52
N ALA A 95 0.71 -9.66 -19.90
CA ALA A 95 1.14 -8.39 -19.31
C ALA A 95 2.15 -8.62 -18.18
N TYR A 96 1.87 -9.58 -17.29
CA TYR A 96 2.74 -9.90 -16.15
C TYR A 96 4.11 -10.38 -16.61
N ARG A 97 4.16 -11.31 -17.58
CA ARG A 97 5.44 -11.75 -18.19
C ARG A 97 6.23 -10.58 -18.79
N SER A 98 5.55 -9.63 -19.43
CA SER A 98 6.20 -8.44 -19.99
C SER A 98 6.79 -7.55 -18.90
N TYR A 99 6.06 -7.33 -17.81
CA TYR A 99 6.54 -6.56 -16.65
C TYR A 99 7.70 -7.26 -15.95
N LEU A 100 7.63 -8.57 -15.74
CA LEU A 100 8.71 -9.36 -15.16
C LEU A 100 9.98 -9.26 -15.99
N ARG A 101 9.91 -9.30 -17.32
CA ARG A 101 11.08 -9.09 -18.18
C ARG A 101 11.67 -7.69 -18.06
N ARG A 102 10.83 -6.65 -17.90
CA ARG A 102 11.33 -5.28 -17.67
C ARG A 102 12.07 -5.18 -16.33
N ILE A 103 11.50 -5.78 -15.28
CA ILE A 103 12.12 -5.84 -13.96
C ILE A 103 13.43 -6.63 -14.03
N ALA A 104 13.44 -7.79 -14.72
CA ALA A 104 14.62 -8.61 -14.94
C ALA A 104 15.78 -7.79 -15.51
N HIS A 105 15.54 -7.02 -16.57
CA HIS A 105 16.57 -6.16 -17.16
C HIS A 105 17.17 -5.14 -16.17
N MET A 106 16.36 -4.59 -15.26
CA MET A 106 16.87 -3.64 -14.26
C MET A 106 17.74 -4.35 -13.21
N VAL A 107 17.32 -5.53 -12.75
CA VAL A 107 18.01 -6.29 -11.69
C VAL A 107 19.13 -7.20 -12.21
N GLU A 108 19.28 -7.31 -13.52
CA GLU A 108 20.46 -7.88 -14.20
C GLU A 108 21.63 -6.88 -14.21
N GLU A 109 21.33 -5.58 -14.27
CA GLU A 109 22.33 -4.50 -14.30
C GLU A 109 22.72 -4.01 -12.89
N HIS A 110 21.86 -4.22 -11.90
CA HIS A 110 21.97 -3.66 -10.56
C HIS A 110 21.53 -4.65 -9.47
N ASP A 111 22.06 -4.50 -8.26
CA ASP A 111 21.66 -5.34 -7.12
C ASP A 111 20.18 -5.12 -6.75
N PHE A 112 19.70 -3.89 -6.88
CA PHE A 112 18.32 -3.43 -6.69
C PHE A 112 17.86 -2.62 -7.91
N LEU A 113 16.56 -2.34 -8.03
CA LEU A 113 15.96 -1.78 -9.25
C LEU A 113 16.65 -0.54 -9.81
N PHE A 114 17.20 0.30 -8.94
CA PHE A 114 17.86 1.55 -9.34
C PHE A 114 19.26 1.73 -8.76
N GLY A 115 19.95 0.65 -8.35
CA GLY A 115 21.34 0.73 -7.91
C GLY A 115 21.74 -0.34 -6.90
N ALA A 116 22.72 -0.01 -6.07
CA ALA A 116 23.31 -0.93 -5.09
C ALA A 116 22.52 -1.03 -3.76
N GLU A 117 21.59 -0.10 -3.51
CA GLU A 117 20.76 -0.07 -2.30
C GLU A 117 19.27 -0.11 -2.68
N PRO A 118 18.41 -0.78 -1.88
CA PRO A 118 16.98 -0.81 -2.14
C PRO A 118 16.36 0.56 -1.92
N CYS A 119 15.36 0.89 -2.72
CA CYS A 119 14.55 2.09 -2.53
C CYS A 119 13.06 1.75 -2.53
N VAL A 120 12.19 2.77 -2.39
CA VAL A 120 10.73 2.58 -2.36
C VAL A 120 10.19 1.74 -3.54
N ALA A 121 10.82 1.83 -4.71
CA ALA A 121 10.43 1.07 -5.90
C ALA A 121 10.59 -0.44 -5.70
N ASP A 122 11.66 -0.85 -5.02
CA ASP A 122 11.94 -2.26 -4.78
C ASP A 122 10.87 -2.88 -3.89
N PHE A 123 10.52 -2.20 -2.78
CA PHE A 123 9.48 -2.67 -1.87
C PHE A 123 8.10 -2.75 -2.55
N ALA A 124 7.75 -1.74 -3.35
CA ALA A 124 6.49 -1.71 -4.09
C ALA A 124 6.41 -2.80 -5.18
N ALA A 125 7.52 -3.12 -5.85
CA ALA A 125 7.56 -4.23 -6.81
C ALA A 125 7.68 -5.60 -6.14
N TYR A 126 8.25 -5.68 -4.95
CA TYR A 126 8.50 -6.94 -4.27
C TYR A 126 7.21 -7.62 -3.81
N HIS A 127 6.31 -6.90 -3.14
CA HIS A 127 5.11 -7.52 -2.54
C HIS A 127 4.17 -8.24 -3.52
N PRO A 128 3.87 -7.74 -4.75
CA PRO A 128 3.04 -8.49 -5.68
C PRO A 128 3.73 -9.76 -6.21
N LEU A 129 5.06 -9.72 -6.35
CA LEU A 129 5.87 -10.85 -6.80
C LEU A 129 6.03 -11.88 -5.69
N TRP A 130 6.21 -11.42 -4.45
CA TRP A 130 6.21 -12.26 -3.24
C TRP A 130 4.91 -13.03 -3.12
N PHE A 131 3.76 -12.40 -3.39
CA PHE A 131 2.48 -13.10 -3.38
C PHE A 131 2.46 -14.25 -4.39
N THR A 132 2.90 -14.02 -5.62
CA THR A 132 3.02 -15.07 -6.64
C THR A 132 3.91 -16.22 -6.18
N ARG A 133 5.10 -15.90 -5.66
CA ARG A 133 6.11 -16.89 -5.28
C ARG A 133 5.76 -17.68 -4.01
N VAL A 134 5.16 -17.02 -3.02
CA VAL A 134 4.99 -17.55 -1.65
C VAL A 134 3.55 -17.93 -1.35
N CYS A 135 2.58 -17.10 -1.72
CA CYS A 135 1.17 -17.37 -1.45
C CYS A 135 0.53 -18.31 -2.48
N THR A 136 0.99 -18.24 -3.73
CA THR A 136 0.47 -19.08 -4.83
C THR A 136 1.60 -19.79 -5.60
N PRO A 137 2.47 -20.57 -4.92
CA PRO A 137 3.65 -21.19 -5.53
C PRO A 137 3.32 -22.10 -6.72
N SER A 138 2.08 -22.58 -6.81
CA SER A 138 1.60 -23.37 -7.95
C SER A 138 1.64 -22.62 -9.29
N VAL A 139 1.67 -21.29 -9.30
CA VAL A 139 1.75 -20.48 -10.52
C VAL A 139 3.06 -19.69 -10.62
N ALA A 140 4.05 -20.06 -9.81
CA ALA A 140 5.35 -19.38 -9.78
C ALA A 140 6.24 -19.74 -10.99
N ASP A 141 5.82 -20.66 -11.86
CA ASP A 141 6.50 -20.99 -13.13
C ASP A 141 6.58 -19.78 -14.08
N VAL A 142 5.81 -18.71 -13.83
CA VAL A 142 5.96 -17.43 -14.52
C VAL A 142 7.36 -16.81 -14.37
N PHE A 143 8.10 -17.17 -13.33
CA PHE A 143 9.46 -16.69 -13.08
C PHE A 143 10.56 -17.48 -13.82
N ASP A 144 10.24 -18.64 -14.43
CA ASP A 144 11.24 -19.55 -15.01
C ASP A 144 12.11 -18.90 -16.10
N HIS A 145 11.61 -17.84 -16.73
CA HIS A 145 12.31 -17.10 -17.79
C HIS A 145 12.97 -15.80 -17.31
N VAL A 146 12.95 -15.52 -16.01
CA VAL A 146 13.51 -14.31 -15.40
C VAL A 146 14.25 -14.63 -14.09
N PRO A 147 15.28 -15.53 -14.10
CA PRO A 147 15.94 -15.98 -12.87
C PRO A 147 16.55 -14.84 -12.04
N ALA A 148 17.02 -13.76 -12.69
CA ALA A 148 17.53 -12.57 -12.00
C ALA A 148 16.48 -11.91 -11.08
N VAL A 149 15.19 -12.03 -11.40
CA VAL A 149 14.10 -11.55 -10.53
C VAL A 149 14.01 -12.39 -9.26
N LEU A 150 14.20 -13.71 -9.34
CA LEU A 150 14.19 -14.57 -8.15
C LEU A 150 15.37 -14.25 -7.22
N GLU A 151 16.57 -14.03 -7.79
CA GLU A 151 17.75 -13.63 -7.04
C GLU A 151 17.57 -12.25 -6.36
N TRP A 152 17.00 -11.28 -7.08
CA TRP A 152 16.63 -9.99 -6.50
C TRP A 152 15.58 -10.12 -5.39
N MET A 153 14.56 -10.96 -5.58
CA MET A 153 13.58 -11.24 -4.53
C MET A 153 14.22 -11.87 -3.29
N ASP A 154 15.25 -12.71 -3.46
CA ASP A 154 15.99 -13.29 -2.33
C ASP A 154 16.78 -12.22 -1.57
N ARG A 155 17.39 -11.26 -2.29
CA ARG A 155 18.03 -10.08 -1.68
C ARG A 155 17.03 -9.23 -0.89
N MET A 156 15.85 -8.97 -1.46
CA MET A 156 14.78 -8.25 -0.76
C MET A 156 14.29 -8.99 0.49
N ALA A 157 14.11 -10.31 0.41
CA ALA A 157 13.70 -11.13 1.54
C ALA A 157 14.74 -11.12 2.68
N ALA A 158 16.03 -11.06 2.33
CA ALA A 158 17.13 -11.06 3.29
C ALA A 158 17.19 -9.78 4.15
N LEU A 159 16.55 -8.68 3.74
CA LEU A 159 16.42 -7.46 4.56
C LEU A 159 15.65 -7.72 5.87
N GLY A 160 14.76 -8.72 5.88
CA GLY A 160 13.96 -9.10 7.04
C GLY A 160 12.94 -8.04 7.45
N HIS A 161 12.38 -8.19 8.66
CA HIS A 161 11.30 -7.34 9.18
C HIS A 161 11.70 -6.55 10.44
N GLY A 162 13.01 -6.46 10.74
CA GLY A 162 13.52 -5.86 11.96
C GLY A 162 13.07 -6.59 13.24
N ARG A 163 13.06 -5.87 14.36
CA ARG A 163 12.57 -6.39 15.66
C ARG A 163 11.10 -6.06 15.82
N MET A 164 10.29 -7.09 16.06
CA MET A 164 8.87 -6.96 16.36
C MET A 164 8.54 -7.66 17.68
N GLU A 165 7.63 -7.06 18.44
CA GLU A 165 7.05 -7.65 19.63
C GLU A 165 5.54 -7.73 19.45
N LYS A 166 4.91 -8.77 20.03
CA LYS A 166 3.46 -8.92 19.95
C LYS A 166 2.81 -7.79 20.72
N PHE A 167 1.80 -7.17 20.11
CA PHE A 167 1.02 -6.10 20.71
C PHE A 167 -0.45 -6.32 20.41
N THR A 168 -1.30 -6.30 21.44
CA THR A 168 -2.72 -6.63 21.24
C THR A 168 -3.47 -5.45 20.66
N ALA A 169 -4.57 -5.73 19.94
CA ALA A 169 -5.45 -4.68 19.44
C ALA A 169 -6.02 -3.82 20.57
N GLN A 170 -6.29 -4.42 21.74
CA GLN A 170 -6.81 -3.69 22.90
C GLN A 170 -5.75 -2.74 23.48
N ASP A 171 -4.50 -3.19 23.60
CA ASP A 171 -3.40 -2.33 24.07
C ASP A 171 -3.15 -1.16 23.10
N ALA A 172 -3.26 -1.40 21.78
CA ALA A 172 -3.14 -0.34 20.78
C ALA A 172 -4.21 0.74 20.91
N ILE A 173 -5.45 0.34 21.18
CA ILE A 173 -6.57 1.27 21.43
C ILE A 173 -6.34 2.03 22.73
N THR A 174 -5.89 1.35 23.79
CA THR A 174 -5.55 1.99 25.07
C THR A 174 -4.42 3.02 24.91
N VAL A 175 -3.39 2.71 24.12
CA VAL A 175 -2.31 3.66 23.81
C VAL A 175 -2.81 4.86 22.99
N ALA A 176 -3.74 4.66 22.06
CA ALA A 176 -4.35 5.77 21.33
C ALA A 176 -5.17 6.67 22.26
N ALA A 177 -6.01 6.08 23.12
CA ALA A 177 -6.85 6.81 24.07
C ALA A 177 -6.06 7.62 25.10
N GLY A 178 -4.87 7.14 25.47
CA GLY A 178 -3.96 7.83 26.40
C GLY A 178 -2.99 8.81 25.74
N ALA A 179 -3.05 9.01 24.43
CA ALA A 179 -2.13 9.88 23.69
C ALA A 179 -2.85 11.09 23.10
N GLU A 180 -2.14 12.23 23.04
CA GLU A 180 -2.60 13.38 22.27
C GLU A 180 -2.11 13.27 20.82
N PRO A 181 -2.95 13.58 19.82
CA PRO A 181 -2.50 13.62 18.44
C PRO A 181 -1.44 14.70 18.22
N LEU A 182 -0.44 14.41 17.39
CA LEU A 182 0.67 15.31 17.12
C LEU A 182 0.19 16.67 16.56
N PRO A 183 0.88 17.77 16.90
CA PRO A 183 0.56 19.09 16.37
C PRO A 183 0.88 19.18 14.88
N HIS A 184 -0.03 19.79 14.11
CA HIS A 184 0.11 19.98 12.65
C HIS A 184 0.75 21.32 12.26
N MET A 185 1.26 22.05 13.25
CA MET A 185 1.64 23.46 13.13
C MET A 185 3.00 23.63 12.46
N SER A 186 3.07 23.48 11.14
CA SER A 186 4.17 24.03 10.31
C SER A 186 3.95 23.91 8.81
N GLU A 187 2.98 23.10 8.34
CA GLU A 187 2.78 22.89 6.91
C GLU A 187 1.76 23.86 6.32
N VAL A 188 2.08 24.40 5.14
CA VAL A 188 1.20 25.32 4.41
C VAL A 188 -0.10 24.59 4.05
N PHE A 189 -1.23 25.17 4.47
CA PHE A 189 -2.55 24.72 4.04
C PHE A 189 -2.72 24.94 2.52
N GLN A 190 -3.02 23.86 1.80
CA GLN A 190 -3.24 23.86 0.34
C GLN A 190 -4.68 23.48 0.04
N ASP A 191 -5.50 24.49 -0.24
CA ASP A 191 -6.91 24.33 -0.55
C ASP A 191 -7.18 24.25 -2.05
N GLU A 192 -7.19 23.03 -2.56
CA GLU A 192 -7.59 22.74 -3.96
C GLU A 192 -9.10 22.46 -4.09
N HIS A 193 -9.84 22.42 -2.97
CA HIS A 193 -11.24 21.94 -2.92
C HIS A 193 -12.24 23.04 -2.53
N GLY A 194 -11.77 24.21 -2.10
CA GLY A 194 -12.61 25.24 -1.49
C GLY A 194 -13.18 24.79 -0.13
N ILE A 195 -12.47 23.92 0.60
CA ILE A 195 -12.90 23.37 1.89
C ILE A 195 -11.97 23.86 2.98
N ALA A 196 -12.45 24.78 3.81
CA ALA A 196 -11.70 25.33 4.92
C ALA A 196 -11.35 24.27 5.98
N LEU A 197 -10.20 24.43 6.64
CA LEU A 197 -9.87 23.67 7.86
C LEU A 197 -10.98 23.86 8.91
N GLY A 198 -11.23 22.81 9.69
CA GLY A 198 -12.35 22.74 10.63
C GLY A 198 -13.67 22.28 10.01
N SER A 199 -13.74 22.10 8.68
CA SER A 199 -14.93 21.54 8.03
C SER A 199 -15.05 20.03 8.26
N GLU A 200 -16.28 19.55 8.39
CA GLU A 200 -16.58 18.12 8.31
C GLU A 200 -16.42 17.61 6.87
N VAL A 201 -15.62 16.56 6.72
CA VAL A 201 -15.25 15.99 5.42
C VAL A 201 -15.25 14.47 5.46
N THR A 202 -15.24 13.88 4.27
CA THR A 202 -14.92 12.47 4.08
C THR A 202 -13.68 12.32 3.20
N VAL A 203 -12.86 11.33 3.53
CA VAL A 203 -11.76 10.85 2.69
C VAL A 203 -12.03 9.40 2.33
N THR A 204 -12.01 9.09 1.03
CA THR A 204 -12.31 7.76 0.50
C THR A 204 -11.25 7.34 -0.51
N PRO A 205 -10.76 6.09 -0.51
CA PRO A 205 -9.93 5.56 -1.59
C PRO A 205 -10.63 5.69 -2.95
N GLU A 206 -9.89 6.06 -4.00
CA GLU A 206 -10.44 6.26 -5.34
C GLU A 206 -10.92 4.97 -6.00
N SER A 207 -10.25 3.84 -5.71
CA SER A 207 -10.39 2.62 -6.50
C SER A 207 -10.89 1.41 -5.71
N PHE A 208 -10.22 1.04 -4.61
CA PHE A 208 -10.49 -0.18 -3.86
C PHE A 208 -10.73 0.12 -2.37
N GLY A 209 -11.81 -0.42 -1.81
CA GLY A 209 -12.27 -0.10 -0.45
C GLY A 209 -13.02 1.23 -0.43
N PRO A 210 -14.30 1.27 -0.86
CA PRO A 210 -15.07 2.51 -1.00
C PRO A 210 -15.52 3.11 0.35
N GLU A 211 -15.07 2.57 1.48
CA GLU A 211 -15.45 3.03 2.80
C GLU A 211 -14.91 4.45 3.05
N ALA A 212 -15.81 5.39 3.28
CA ALA A 212 -15.47 6.76 3.62
C ALA A 212 -15.04 6.87 5.08
N THR A 213 -13.89 7.49 5.32
CA THR A 213 -13.50 7.95 6.66
C THR A 213 -13.99 9.38 6.82
N GLN A 214 -14.91 9.59 7.77
CA GLN A 214 -15.41 10.92 8.12
C GLN A 214 -14.64 11.51 9.31
N GLY A 215 -14.42 12.82 9.28
CA GLY A 215 -13.93 13.61 10.41
C GLY A 215 -13.75 15.08 10.06
N THR A 216 -13.21 15.84 11.02
CA THR A 216 -12.89 17.26 10.84
C THR A 216 -11.56 17.41 10.10
N LEU A 217 -11.53 18.17 9.00
CA LEU A 217 -10.29 18.45 8.27
C LEU A 217 -9.37 19.36 9.09
N VAL A 218 -8.28 18.83 9.63
CA VAL A 218 -7.33 19.60 10.46
C VAL A 218 -6.05 19.97 9.72
N ALA A 219 -5.72 19.28 8.63
CA ALA A 219 -4.69 19.71 7.70
C ALA A 219 -4.96 19.20 6.28
N ALA A 220 -4.62 20.01 5.29
CA ALA A 220 -4.48 19.60 3.90
C ALA A 220 -3.18 20.21 3.36
N THR A 221 -2.17 19.38 3.15
CA THR A 221 -0.81 19.78 2.81
C THR A 221 -0.56 19.50 1.33
N ARG A 222 0.67 19.64 0.82
CA ARG A 222 0.96 19.21 -0.56
C ARG A 222 0.76 17.72 -0.82
N THR A 223 0.99 16.86 0.17
CA THR A 223 1.07 15.41 -0.05
C THR A 223 0.05 14.60 0.75
N ARG A 224 -0.60 15.18 1.76
CA ARG A 224 -1.53 14.46 2.64
C ARG A 224 -2.71 15.29 3.16
N TYR A 225 -3.78 14.58 3.50
CA TYR A 225 -4.91 15.05 4.30
C TYR A 225 -4.83 14.49 5.71
N ILE A 226 -5.30 15.26 6.69
CA ILE A 226 -5.38 14.83 8.08
C ILE A 226 -6.78 15.14 8.61
N LEU A 227 -7.48 14.09 9.05
CA LEU A 227 -8.79 14.18 9.66
C LEU A 227 -8.69 13.95 11.16
N ARG A 228 -9.25 14.85 11.96
CA ARG A 228 -9.46 14.61 13.38
C ARG A 228 -10.79 13.88 13.59
N ARG A 229 -10.76 12.87 14.46
CA ARG A 229 -11.91 12.04 14.81
C ARG A 229 -11.95 11.83 16.30
N GLU A 230 -13.15 11.67 16.83
CA GLU A 230 -13.39 11.19 18.18
C GLU A 230 -14.00 9.79 18.12
N ASP A 231 -13.41 8.86 18.86
CA ASP A 231 -13.90 7.50 19.00
C ASP A 231 -14.09 7.17 20.49
N LEU A 232 -15.17 6.47 20.82
CA LEU A 232 -15.54 6.14 22.20
C LEU A 232 -14.47 5.31 22.93
N ARG A 233 -13.66 4.54 22.20
CA ARG A 233 -12.64 3.66 22.76
C ARG A 233 -11.24 4.23 22.60
N ALA A 234 -10.97 4.90 21.48
CA ALA A 234 -9.63 5.39 21.13
C ALA A 234 -9.41 6.89 21.44
N GLY A 235 -10.43 7.61 21.92
CA GLY A 235 -10.33 9.04 22.20
C GLY A 235 -10.22 9.89 20.93
N THR A 236 -9.53 11.03 21.03
CA THR A 236 -9.26 11.88 19.87
C THR A 236 -8.08 11.32 19.09
N VAL A 237 -8.26 11.07 17.79
CA VAL A 237 -7.21 10.61 16.88
C VAL A 237 -7.12 11.49 15.63
N ASN A 238 -5.93 11.57 15.05
CA ASN A 238 -5.74 12.06 13.69
C ASN A 238 -5.57 10.87 12.75
N VAL A 239 -6.32 10.84 11.66
CA VAL A 239 -6.16 9.86 10.59
C VAL A 239 -5.56 10.55 9.37
N HIS A 240 -4.47 10.02 8.87
CA HIS A 240 -3.67 10.62 7.81
C HIS A 240 -3.81 9.80 6.53
N PHE A 241 -4.02 10.47 5.41
CA PHE A 241 -4.14 9.87 4.09
C PHE A 241 -3.24 10.60 3.09
N PRO A 242 -2.55 9.90 2.18
CA PRO A 242 -1.89 10.57 1.06
C PRO A 242 -2.95 11.22 0.16
N ARG A 243 -2.57 12.26 -0.60
CA ARG A 243 -3.48 12.85 -1.60
C ARG A 243 -3.72 11.93 -2.79
N ILE A 244 -2.66 11.29 -3.27
CA ILE A 244 -2.73 10.41 -4.44
C ILE A 244 -3.51 9.16 -4.06
N GLY A 245 -4.55 8.83 -4.83
CA GLY A 245 -5.39 7.65 -4.61
C GLY A 245 -6.54 7.86 -3.62
N TYR A 246 -6.76 9.08 -3.12
CA TYR A 246 -7.82 9.40 -2.17
C TYR A 246 -8.59 10.66 -2.56
N VAL A 247 -9.91 10.58 -2.44
CA VAL A 247 -10.83 11.67 -2.73
C VAL A 247 -11.26 12.35 -1.44
N LEU A 248 -11.02 13.67 -1.35
CA LEU A 248 -11.57 14.52 -0.30
C LEU A 248 -12.91 15.11 -0.75
N LYS A 249 -13.94 15.00 0.09
CA LYS A 249 -15.25 15.64 -0.14
C LYS A 249 -15.73 16.31 1.13
N LYS A 250 -16.54 17.36 0.98
CA LYS A 250 -17.33 17.88 2.11
C LYS A 250 -18.32 16.81 2.56
N ALA A 251 -18.47 16.61 3.86
CA ALA A 251 -19.47 15.68 4.38
C ALA A 251 -20.87 16.17 3.96
N ALA A 252 -21.75 15.23 3.59
CA ALA A 252 -23.15 15.57 3.37
C ALA A 252 -23.77 16.04 4.70
N PRO A 253 -24.67 17.04 4.68
CA PRO A 253 -25.40 17.47 5.87
C PRO A 253 -26.29 16.37 6.44
#